data_AF-A0A317N8M7-F1
#
_entry.id   AF-A0A317N8M7-F1
#
_cell.length_a   1.000
_cell.length_b   1.000
_cell.length_c   1.000
_cell.angle_alpha   90.00
_cell.angle_beta   90.00
_cell.angle_gamma   90.00
#
_symmetry.space_group_name_H-M   'P 1'
#
loop_
_entity.id
_entity.type
_entity.pdbx_description
1 polymer ?
#
loop_
_entity_poly.entity_id
_entity_poly.type
_entity_poly.pdbx_seq_one_letter_code
_entity_poly.pdbx_strand_id
1 'polypeptide(L)' 'MSDATTVLLTELGGEPADVIAALTPEEAVTVLTLYLKVRQSRRAELETAIDDTLGFLPRLVRIPARKIMFGK' A
#
# COMPACT_ATOMS: atom_id res chain seq x y z
N MET A 1 23.54 -5.28 6.99
CA MET A 1 22.41 -5.79 7.81
C MET A 1 21.51 -4.63 8.25
N SER A 2 21.05 -3.75 7.35
CA SER A 2 20.25 -2.56 7.71
C SER A 2 19.17 -2.18 6.69
N ASP A 3 18.54 -3.16 6.04
CA ASP A 3 17.61 -2.87 4.95
C ASP A 3 16.14 -3.00 5.40
N ALA A 4 15.75 -4.16 5.94
CA ALA A 4 14.34 -4.45 6.25
C ALA A 4 13.70 -3.50 7.29
N THR A 5 14.39 -3.17 8.37
CA THR A 5 13.90 -2.23 9.41
C THR A 5 13.69 -0.83 8.85
N THR A 6 14.64 -0.34 8.04
CA THR A 6 14.59 0.99 7.41
C THR A 6 13.45 1.06 6.39
N VAL A 7 13.30 0.01 5.57
CA VAL A 7 12.21 -0.10 4.59
C VAL A 7 10.88 -0.15 5.31
N LEU A 8 10.74 -0.98 6.35
CA LEU A 8 9.51 -1.08 7.14
C LEU A 8 9.14 0.24 7.79
N LEU A 9 10.10 0.98 8.36
CA LEU A 9 9.85 2.29 8.96
C LEU A 9 9.42 3.32 7.91
N THR A 10 10.04 3.31 6.73
CA THR A 10 9.67 4.18 5.60
C THR A 10 8.25 3.89 5.14
N GLU A 11 7.91 2.60 5.01
CA GLU A 11 6.60 2.12 4.59
C GLU A 11 5.48 2.51 5.57
N LEU A 12 5.79 2.60 6.86
CA LEU A 12 4.87 3.04 7.91
C LEU A 12 4.85 4.57 8.12
N GLY A 13 5.58 5.34 7.30
CA GLY A 13 5.61 6.80 7.40
C GLY A 13 6.45 7.34 8.55
N GLY A 14 7.38 6.53 9.08
CA GLY A 14 8.31 6.94 10.13
C GLY A 14 7.89 6.56 11.55
N GLU A 15 6.71 5.96 11.75
CA GLU A 15 6.19 5.60 13.07
C GLU A 15 5.53 4.21 13.09
N PRO A 16 5.58 3.45 14.21
CA PRO A 16 6.29 3.74 15.46
C PRO A 16 7.77 3.33 15.43
N ALA A 17 8.69 4.30 15.51
CA ALA A 17 10.12 4.06 15.34
C ALA A 17 10.76 3.23 16.47
N ASP A 18 10.26 3.38 17.70
CA ASP A 18 10.72 2.68 18.90
C ASP A 18 10.42 1.17 18.84
N VAL A 19 9.20 0.80 18.43
CA VAL A 19 8.79 -0.60 18.28
C VAL A 19 9.56 -1.26 17.15
N ILE A 20 9.74 -0.57 16.02
CA ILE A 20 10.47 -1.08 14.87
C ILE A 20 11.98 -1.25 15.19
N ALA A 21 12.55 -0.37 16.01
CA ALA A 21 13.94 -0.47 16.47
C ALA A 21 14.17 -1.63 17.45
N ALA A 22 13.13 -2.12 18.12
CA ALA A 22 13.21 -3.24 19.04
C ALA A 22 13.17 -4.62 18.35
N LEU A 23 12.83 -4.69 17.06
CA LEU A 23 12.75 -5.95 16.31
C LEU A 23 14.13 -6.54 16.05
N THR A 24 14.23 -7.88 16.13
CA THR A 24 15.40 -8.58 15.57
C THR A 24 15.43 -8.45 14.04
N PRO A 25 16.58 -8.69 13.38
CA PRO A 25 16.65 -8.69 11.93
C PRO A 25 15.68 -9.66 11.26
N GLU A 26 15.50 -10.87 11.80
CA GLU A 26 14.56 -11.85 11.25
C GLU A 26 13.10 -11.42 11.42
N GLU A 27 12.76 -10.81 12.56
CA GLU A 27 11.44 -10.27 12.83
C GLU A 27 11.11 -9.12 11.87
N ALA A 28 12.05 -8.18 11.68
CA ALA A 28 11.87 -7.07 10.75
C ALA A 28 11.59 -7.55 9.32
N VAL A 29 12.32 -8.57 8.84
CA VAL A 29 12.08 -9.19 7.52
C VAL A 29 10.69 -9.84 7.45
N THR A 30 10.31 -10.55 8.51
CA THR A 30 9.00 -11.24 8.58
C THR A 30 7.85 -10.23 8.54
N VAL A 31 7.92 -9.20 9.38
CA VAL A 31 6.91 -8.14 9.44
C VAL A 31 6.84 -7.38 8.12
N LEU A 32 7.98 -7.01 7.54
CA LEU A 32 8.02 -6.35 6.23
C LEU A 32 7.36 -7.20 5.14
N THR A 33 7.64 -8.50 5.12
CA THR A 33 7.05 -9.43 4.14
C THR A 33 5.53 -9.50 4.28
N LEU A 34 5.03 -9.63 5.52
CA LEU A 34 3.60 -9.65 5.80
C LEU A 34 2.93 -8.33 5.41
N TYR A 35 3.55 -7.21 5.76
CA TYR A 35 3.07 -5.87 5.43
C TYR A 35 2.97 -5.69 3.90
N LEU A 36 4.01 -6.02 3.15
CA LEU A 36 4.02 -5.88 1.68
C LEU A 36 2.95 -6.75 1.02
N LYS A 37 2.76 -7.99 1.50
CA LYS A 37 1.71 -8.89 1.02
C LYS A 37 0.32 -8.30 1.21
N VAL A 38 0.04 -7.80 2.42
CA VAL A 38 -1.25 -7.17 2.72
C VAL A 38 -1.44 -5.90 1.91
N ARG A 39 -0.42 -5.04 1.81
CA ARG A 39 -0.46 -3.81 1.02
C ARG A 39 -0.80 -4.10 -0.45
N GLN A 40 -0.20 -5.14 -1.03
CA GLN A 40 -0.50 -5.55 -2.40
C GLN A 40 -1.95 -6.02 -2.56
N SER A 41 -2.47 -6.82 -1.63
CA SER A 41 -3.87 -7.25 -1.61
C SER A 41 -4.81 -6.04 -1.55
N ARG A 42 -4.57 -5.12 -0.60
CA ARG A 42 -5.37 -3.91 -0.43
C ARG A 42 -5.34 -3.01 -1.66
N ARG A 43 -4.19 -2.91 -2.32
CA ARG A 43 -4.07 -2.15 -3.57
C ARG A 43 -4.93 -2.78 -4.67
N ALA A 44 -4.91 -4.10 -4.82
CA ALA A 44 -5.74 -4.79 -5.80
C ALA A 44 -7.24 -4.59 -5.51
N GLU A 45 -7.64 -4.77 -4.24
CA GLU A 45 -9.02 -4.51 -3.78
C GLU A 45 -9.47 -3.07 -4.08
N LEU A 46 -8.58 -2.08 -3.88
CA LEU A 46 -8.87 -0.68 -4.18
C LEU A 46 -9.02 -0.43 -5.69
N GLU A 47 -8.18 -1.02 -6.53
CA GLU A 47 -8.34 -0.91 -7.99
C GLU A 47 -9.69 -1.49 -8.45
N THR A 48 -10.07 -2.65 -7.91
CA THR A 48 -11.39 -3.25 -8.19
C THR A 48 -12.53 -2.34 -7.74
N ALA A 49 -12.45 -1.77 -6.55
CA ALA A 49 -13.48 -0.83 -6.07
C ALA A 49 -13.57 0.44 -6.94
N ILE A 50 -12.44 0.94 -7.46
CA ILE A 50 -12.41 2.05 -8.42
C ILE A 50 -13.06 1.64 -9.75
N ASP A 51 -12.73 0.46 -10.27
CA ASP A 51 -13.35 -0.08 -11.48
C ASP A 51 -14.87 -0.23 -11.34
N ASP A 52 -15.34 -0.78 -10.22
CA ASP A 52 -16.76 -0.95 -9.94
C ASP A 52 -17.47 0.40 -9.85
N THR A 53 -16.87 1.38 -9.16
CA THR A 53 -17.41 2.74 -9.03
C THR A 53 -17.52 3.42 -10.40
N LEU A 54 -16.51 3.28 -11.25
CA LEU A 54 -16.50 3.84 -12.61
C LEU A 54 -17.39 3.04 -13.57
N GLY A 55 -17.71 1.80 -13.24
CA GLY A 55 -18.59 0.93 -14.01
C GLY A 55 -19.97 1.54 -14.27
N PHE A 56 -20.47 2.35 -13.34
CA PHE A 56 -21.72 3.09 -13.47
C PHE A 56 -21.67 4.27 -14.47
N LEU A 57 -20.46 4.72 -14.85
CA LEU A 57 -20.30 5.83 -15.77
C LEU A 57 -20.28 5.34 -17.24
N PRO A 58 -20.73 6.19 -18.19
CA PRO A 58 -20.55 5.95 -19.61
C PRO A 58 -19.07 5.74 -19.98
N ARG A 59 -18.80 4.79 -20.88
CA ARG A 59 -17.44 4.34 -21.21
C ARG A 59 -16.50 5.47 -21.62
N LEU A 60 -17.02 6.50 -22.32
CA LEU A 60 -16.25 7.67 -22.78
C LEU A 60 -15.71 8.53 -21.64
N VAL A 61 -16.39 8.57 -20.48
CA VAL A 61 -16.01 9.45 -19.36
C VAL A 61 -15.26 8.73 -18.24
N ARG A 62 -15.11 7.40 -18.29
CA ARG A 62 -14.47 6.62 -17.22
C ARG A 62 -13.01 7.02 -16.98
N ILE A 63 -12.23 7.18 -18.05
CA ILE A 63 -10.82 7.57 -17.97
C ILE A 63 -10.66 8.99 -17.38
N PRO A 64 -11.34 10.03 -17.89
CA PRO A 64 -11.23 11.36 -17.28
C PRO A 64 -11.76 11.38 -15.84
N ALA A 65 -12.84 10.65 -15.53
CA ALA A 65 -13.37 10.54 -14.17
C ALA A 65 -12.37 9.88 -13.20
N ARG A 66 -11.68 8.82 -13.63
CA ARG A 66 -10.60 8.19 -12.84
C ARG A 66 -9.52 9.19 -12.47
N LYS A 67 -9.05 9.96 -13.45
CA LYS A 67 -7.99 10.95 -13.27
C LYS A 67 -8.38 12.06 -12.31
N ILE A 68 -9.63 12.54 -12.40
CA ILE A 68 -10.15 13.62 -11.54
C ILE A 68 -10.34 13.13 -10.10
N MET A 69 -10.98 11.97 -9.91
CA MET A 69 -11.37 11.50 -8.58
C MET A 69 -10.23 10.84 -7.80
N PHE A 70 -9.29 10.18 -8.50
CA PHE A 70 -8.27 9.34 -7.87
C PHE A 70 -6.82 9.73 -8.23
N GLY A 71 -6.62 10.75 -9.08
CA GLY A 71 -5.28 11.23 -9.46
C GLY A 71 -4.43 10.23 -10.27
N LYS A 72 -5.05 9.16 -10.80
CA LYS A 72 -4.42 8.10 -11.60
C LYS A 72 -4.81 8.18 -13.06
#